data_AF-A0A3N5Q1I5-F1
#
_entry.id   AF-A0A3N5Q1I5-F1
#
_cell.length_a   1.000
_cell.length_b   1.000
_cell.length_c   1.000
_cell.angle_alpha   90.00
_cell.angle_beta   90.00
_cell.angle_gamma   90.00
#
_symmetry.space_group_name_H-M   'P 1'
#
loop_
_entity.id
_entity.type
_entity.pdbx_description
1 polymer ?
#
loop_
_entity_poly.entity_id
_entity_poly.type
_entity_poly.pdbx_seq_one_letter_code
_entity_poly.pdbx_strand_id
1 'polypeptide(L)'
;MKIFLTLFLLFTGFAFQITAQQKILVPYSSESIIESELVSKITSSEIFEQLREKKYLKQLNPGIEDEKLDNIILTIYFDEKPAPSEFNRIENIGVELFPESWIPPMQNHPYGFMIAKVPVDKVNILLAENSVVKIGSAETLLEPNNNQGTTSIKANLLWTEGYTGTGVKVAVLDSGLDTEPINSDLPTTIEKRDYSNYPTSIDSIVENTVSGHGTHVTGSVLGRGNLSSSNTINGGGSYKGSAPGANLVFLKIGNDATSSASLSAMISSIQSAVDTFDADIITMSYGGWFEHHDGSSNTEQTVDWAYSQGVPVFMSAGNDGNRGRHYSGTVNANSETDFIQVNVAGAGTNNTALFFNLVWSDGSARNNLTLNYYNSSFVLLGSITRETTVESFRGTESQYSNYGFYVPSGNGTYYLKVVNPSNVNQFFHIYDRWGSRVAFLNADPFYTIGQPASADNCIAVGAYTSSASWIAYDGSNQIYTTGGPLNDIAPFSSRGPRIDGLLKPN
;
A
#
# COMPACT_ATOMS: atom_id res chain seq x y z
N MET A 1 -69.20 8.25 -12.27
CA MET A 1 -68.87 9.01 -11.06
C MET A 1 -67.36 9.22 -11.04
N LYS A 2 -66.92 10.46 -11.30
CA LYS A 2 -65.56 11.05 -11.19
C LYS A 2 -64.43 10.44 -12.05
N ILE A 3 -64.13 11.04 -13.21
CA ILE A 3 -63.08 12.06 -13.51
C ILE A 3 -61.80 11.33 -14.01
N PHE A 4 -61.53 11.23 -15.32
CA PHE A 4 -61.02 12.23 -16.29
C PHE A 4 -59.47 12.38 -16.30
N LEU A 5 -58.93 12.21 -17.52
CA LEU A 5 -57.70 12.83 -18.08
C LEU A 5 -56.37 12.25 -17.52
N THR A 6 -55.32 11.91 -18.28
CA THR A 6 -54.86 12.32 -19.62
C THR A 6 -53.60 11.49 -19.95
N LEU A 7 -53.41 11.10 -21.22
CA LEU A 7 -52.13 11.00 -21.98
C LEU A 7 -50.92 10.25 -21.34
N PHE A 8 -50.13 9.41 -22.00
CA PHE A 8 -49.90 9.13 -23.42
C PHE A 8 -49.02 7.87 -23.52
N LEU A 9 -49.10 7.24 -24.68
CA LEU A 9 -48.24 6.22 -25.27
C LEU A 9 -46.80 6.11 -24.73
N LEU A 10 -46.33 4.88 -24.49
CA LEU A 10 -45.21 4.26 -25.24
C LEU A 10 -44.96 2.82 -24.72
N PHE A 11 -45.58 1.84 -25.39
CA PHE A 11 -45.13 0.45 -25.38
C PHE A 11 -44.21 0.28 -26.59
N THR A 12 -42.91 0.54 -26.42
CA THR A 12 -41.88 0.18 -27.41
C THR A 12 -40.56 -0.09 -26.70
N GLY A 13 -40.02 -1.29 -26.90
CA GLY A 13 -38.59 -1.59 -26.86
C GLY A 13 -37.88 -1.47 -25.51
N PHE A 14 -37.90 -2.53 -24.71
CA PHE A 14 -36.78 -2.80 -23.80
C PHE A 14 -35.59 -3.29 -24.64
N ALA A 15 -34.89 -2.36 -25.29
CA ALA A 15 -33.53 -2.58 -25.73
C ALA A 15 -32.67 -2.62 -24.45
N PHE A 16 -32.13 -3.78 -24.12
CA PHE A 16 -30.99 -3.85 -23.21
C PHE A 16 -29.86 -3.03 -23.84
N GLN A 17 -29.60 -1.83 -23.31
CA GLN A 17 -28.30 -1.20 -23.50
C GLN A 17 -27.30 -2.05 -22.73
N ILE A 18 -26.64 -2.96 -23.43
CA ILE A 18 -25.44 -3.64 -22.93
C ILE A 18 -24.35 -2.57 -22.92
N THR A 19 -24.18 -1.90 -21.78
CA THR A 19 -22.97 -1.13 -21.52
C THR A 19 -21.81 -2.13 -21.39
N ALA A 20 -20.78 -1.96 -22.20
CA ALA A 20 -19.61 -2.83 -22.26
C ALA A 20 -18.86 -2.89 -20.92
N GLN A 21 -19.23 -3.79 -20.00
CA GLN A 21 -18.45 -4.14 -18.79
C GLN A 21 -19.12 -5.21 -17.89
N GLN A 22 -19.63 -6.30 -18.46
CA GLN A 22 -19.90 -7.52 -17.67
C GLN A 22 -19.14 -8.67 -18.30
N LYS A 23 -18.09 -9.16 -17.62
CA LYS A 23 -17.47 -10.45 -17.98
C LYS A 23 -18.52 -11.54 -17.80
N ILE A 24 -19.03 -12.06 -18.90
CA ILE A 24 -20.01 -13.15 -18.89
C ILE A 24 -19.24 -14.47 -18.94
N LEU A 25 -19.62 -15.42 -18.08
CA LEU A 25 -19.14 -16.80 -18.18
C LEU A 25 -19.69 -17.40 -19.49
N VAL A 26 -18.86 -17.42 -20.54
CA VAL A 26 -19.19 -18.07 -21.81
C VAL A 26 -19.11 -19.59 -21.61
N PRO A 27 -20.20 -20.35 -21.84
CA PRO A 27 -20.16 -21.81 -21.76
C PRO A 27 -19.09 -22.36 -22.71
N TYR A 28 -18.28 -23.31 -22.22
CA TYR A 28 -17.24 -23.94 -23.04
C TYR A 28 -17.86 -24.64 -24.26
N SER A 29 -17.50 -24.20 -25.47
CA SER A 29 -17.85 -24.89 -26.72
C SER A 29 -16.65 -25.67 -27.25
N SER A 30 -16.90 -26.86 -27.79
CA SER A 30 -15.86 -27.74 -28.36
C SER A 30 -15.42 -27.34 -29.78
N GLU A 31 -16.00 -26.27 -30.35
CA GLU A 31 -15.61 -25.75 -31.66
C GLU A 31 -14.45 -24.78 -31.52
N SER A 32 -13.30 -25.13 -32.10
CA SER A 32 -12.15 -24.23 -32.16
C SER A 32 -12.49 -23.01 -33.01
N ILE A 33 -12.40 -21.81 -32.44
CA ILE A 33 -12.65 -20.54 -33.15
C ILE A 33 -11.54 -20.26 -34.18
N ILE A 34 -10.34 -20.74 -33.90
CA ILE A 34 -9.16 -20.58 -34.76
C ILE A 34 -8.72 -21.97 -35.25
N GLU A 35 -8.32 -22.07 -36.51
CA GLU A 35 -7.81 -23.32 -37.08
C GLU A 35 -6.52 -23.76 -36.37
N SER A 36 -6.38 -25.05 -36.07
CA SER A 36 -5.30 -25.56 -35.20
C SER A 36 -3.89 -25.25 -35.71
N GLU A 37 -3.72 -25.20 -37.02
CA GLU A 37 -2.46 -24.84 -37.69
C GLU A 37 -2.09 -23.35 -37.58
N LEU A 38 -3.07 -22.48 -37.30
CA LEU A 38 -2.87 -21.04 -37.17
C LEU A 38 -2.66 -20.59 -35.71
N VAL A 39 -2.94 -21.46 -34.73
CA VAL A 39 -2.78 -21.17 -33.29
C VAL A 39 -1.36 -20.74 -32.94
N SER A 40 -0.34 -21.27 -33.62
CA SER A 40 1.06 -20.87 -33.39
C SER A 40 1.34 -19.41 -33.70
N LYS A 41 0.46 -18.71 -34.44
CA LYS A 41 0.58 -17.28 -34.72
C LYS A 41 -0.04 -16.37 -33.64
N ILE A 42 -0.69 -16.93 -32.62
CA ILE A 42 -1.32 -16.16 -31.55
C ILE A 42 -0.35 -15.97 -30.37
N THR A 43 -0.23 -14.74 -29.85
CA THR A 43 0.70 -14.43 -28.75
C THR A 43 0.09 -14.55 -27.35
N SER A 44 -1.25 -14.55 -27.23
CA SER A 44 -1.95 -14.59 -25.94
C SER A 44 -3.23 -15.43 -26.02
N SER A 45 -3.53 -16.19 -24.97
CA SER A 45 -4.78 -16.94 -24.82
C SER A 45 -6.02 -16.03 -24.71
N GLU A 46 -5.82 -14.76 -24.39
CA GLU A 46 -6.87 -13.74 -24.23
C GLU A 46 -7.67 -13.52 -25.52
N ILE A 47 -7.02 -13.61 -26.69
CA ILE A 47 -7.68 -13.47 -28.00
C ILE A 47 -8.78 -14.53 -28.18
N PHE A 48 -8.56 -15.74 -27.69
CA PHE A 48 -9.57 -16.79 -27.76
C PHE A 48 -10.77 -16.51 -26.85
N GLU A 49 -10.54 -15.89 -25.69
CA GLU A 49 -11.59 -15.46 -24.77
C GLU A 49 -12.43 -14.35 -25.38
N GLN A 50 -11.76 -13.31 -25.89
CA GLN A 50 -12.38 -12.18 -26.58
C GLN A 50 -13.25 -12.60 -27.77
N LEU A 51 -12.74 -13.49 -28.63
CA LEU A 51 -13.51 -13.99 -29.77
C LEU A 51 -14.70 -14.86 -29.33
N ARG A 52 -14.53 -15.70 -28.28
CA ARG A 52 -15.64 -16.48 -27.70
C ARG A 52 -16.73 -15.58 -27.17
N GLU A 53 -16.37 -14.56 -26.41
CA GLU A 53 -17.31 -13.61 -25.81
C GLU A 53 -18.09 -12.86 -26.88
N LYS A 54 -17.41 -12.28 -27.88
CA LYS A 54 -18.06 -11.57 -28.99
C LYS A 54 -19.02 -12.49 -29.76
N LYS A 55 -18.59 -13.72 -30.09
CA LYS A 55 -19.44 -14.71 -30.80
C LYS A 55 -20.66 -15.11 -29.95
N TYR A 56 -20.46 -15.34 -28.66
CA TYR A 56 -21.53 -15.72 -27.73
C TYR A 56 -22.55 -14.59 -27.55
N LEU A 57 -22.08 -13.36 -27.36
CA LEU A 57 -22.94 -12.17 -27.23
C LEU A 57 -23.77 -11.90 -28.49
N LYS A 58 -23.19 -12.12 -29.68
CA LYS A 58 -23.93 -12.10 -30.94
C LYS A 58 -24.99 -13.19 -31.05
N GLN A 59 -24.71 -14.39 -30.57
CA GLN A 59 -25.68 -15.49 -30.57
C GLN A 59 -26.86 -15.22 -29.64
N LEU A 60 -26.62 -14.56 -28.51
CA LEU A 60 -27.68 -14.14 -27.59
C LEU A 60 -28.57 -13.04 -28.18
N ASN A 61 -28.03 -12.21 -29.07
CA ASN A 61 -28.75 -11.08 -29.67
C ASN A 61 -28.66 -11.07 -31.21
N PRO A 62 -29.30 -12.05 -31.89
CA PRO A 62 -29.27 -12.14 -33.35
C PRO A 62 -29.99 -10.94 -33.96
N GLY A 63 -29.24 -10.06 -34.63
CA GLY A 63 -29.76 -8.86 -35.32
C GLY A 63 -29.27 -7.52 -34.75
N ILE A 64 -28.45 -7.52 -33.69
CA ILE A 64 -27.75 -6.30 -33.25
C ILE A 64 -26.55 -6.04 -34.19
N GLU A 65 -26.55 -4.87 -34.83
CA GLU A 65 -25.32 -4.27 -35.39
C GLU A 65 -24.58 -3.59 -34.23
N ASP A 66 -23.43 -4.14 -33.84
CA ASP A 66 -22.58 -3.60 -32.78
C ASP A 66 -21.14 -3.72 -33.22
N GLU A 67 -20.56 -2.59 -33.62
CA GLU A 67 -19.20 -2.49 -34.14
C GLU A 67 -18.16 -3.13 -33.19
N LYS A 68 -18.41 -3.14 -31.88
CA LYS A 68 -17.52 -3.75 -30.87
C LYS A 68 -17.65 -5.27 -30.79
N LEU A 69 -18.81 -5.82 -31.15
CA LEU A 69 -19.04 -7.27 -31.25
C LEU A 69 -18.67 -7.81 -32.64
N ASP A 70 -18.76 -6.96 -33.66
CA ASP A 70 -18.40 -7.24 -35.05
C ASP A 70 -16.89 -7.29 -35.27
N ASN A 71 -16.13 -6.53 -34.48
CA ASN A 71 -14.69 -6.37 -34.65
C ASN A 71 -13.91 -6.68 -33.36
N ILE A 72 -12.67 -7.11 -33.54
CA ILE A 72 -11.64 -7.24 -32.51
C ILE A 72 -10.49 -6.29 -32.83
N ILE A 73 -9.93 -5.63 -31.82
CA ILE A 73 -8.74 -4.79 -32.02
C ILE A 73 -7.49 -5.62 -31.71
N LEU A 74 -6.61 -5.75 -32.70
CA LEU A 74 -5.43 -6.60 -32.64
C LEU A 74 -4.16 -5.80 -32.94
N THR A 75 -3.04 -6.23 -32.39
CA THR A 75 -1.72 -5.93 -32.98
C THR A 75 -1.40 -7.01 -34.02
N ILE A 76 -0.98 -6.59 -35.21
CA ILE A 76 -0.53 -7.48 -36.28
C ILE A 76 0.97 -7.31 -36.42
N TYR A 77 1.70 -8.41 -36.26
CA TYR A 77 3.15 -8.44 -36.33
C TYR A 77 3.63 -8.85 -37.72
N PHE A 78 4.76 -8.27 -38.13
CA PHE A 78 5.43 -8.46 -39.41
C PHE A 78 6.94 -8.54 -39.18
N ASP A 79 7.67 -9.24 -40.07
CA ASP A 79 9.15 -9.28 -40.03
C ASP A 79 9.76 -7.88 -40.25
N GLU A 80 9.15 -7.08 -41.12
CA GLU A 80 9.50 -5.69 -41.41
C GLU A 80 8.25 -4.89 -41.78
N LYS A 81 8.39 -3.59 -42.06
CA LYS A 81 7.23 -2.76 -42.41
C LYS A 81 6.61 -3.28 -43.72
N PRO A 82 5.30 -3.64 -43.75
CA PRO A 82 4.69 -4.25 -44.92
C PRO A 82 4.78 -3.35 -46.16
N ALA A 83 4.97 -3.95 -47.32
CA ALA A 83 4.93 -3.24 -48.59
C ALA A 83 3.48 -2.78 -48.91
N PRO A 84 3.28 -1.75 -49.74
CA PRO A 84 1.93 -1.31 -50.12
C PRO A 84 1.04 -2.42 -50.71
N SER A 85 1.64 -3.40 -51.39
CA SER A 85 0.90 -4.55 -51.93
C SER A 85 0.42 -5.52 -50.85
N GLU A 86 1.10 -5.61 -49.71
CA GLU A 86 0.70 -6.39 -48.53
C GLU A 86 -0.41 -5.68 -47.75
N PHE A 87 -0.27 -4.37 -47.56
CA PHE A 87 -1.34 -3.51 -47.01
C PHE A 87 -2.65 -3.72 -47.77
N ASN A 88 -2.62 -3.58 -49.10
CA ASN A 88 -3.82 -3.74 -49.93
C ASN A 88 -4.44 -5.14 -49.83
N ARG A 89 -3.64 -6.20 -49.67
CA ARG A 89 -4.18 -7.56 -49.49
C ARG A 89 -4.93 -7.71 -48.17
N ILE A 90 -4.35 -7.18 -47.09
CA ILE A 90 -4.96 -7.21 -45.77
C ILE A 90 -6.21 -6.29 -45.72
N GLU A 91 -6.19 -5.14 -46.37
CA GLU A 91 -7.39 -4.28 -46.44
C GLU A 91 -8.52 -4.91 -47.26
N ASN A 92 -8.20 -5.63 -48.35
CA ASN A 92 -9.19 -6.31 -49.18
C ASN A 92 -9.95 -7.44 -48.45
N ILE A 93 -9.40 -8.00 -47.38
CA ILE A 93 -10.12 -8.98 -46.53
C ILE A 93 -11.04 -8.30 -45.50
N GLY A 94 -11.11 -6.96 -45.50
CA GLY A 94 -11.95 -6.15 -44.61
C GLY A 94 -11.27 -5.74 -43.31
N VAL A 95 -9.96 -5.92 -43.19
CA VAL A 95 -9.18 -5.46 -42.03
C VAL A 95 -8.80 -4.00 -42.22
N GLU A 96 -9.09 -3.17 -41.22
CA GLU A 96 -8.65 -1.78 -41.19
C GLU A 96 -7.31 -1.71 -40.46
N LEU A 97 -6.25 -1.39 -41.19
CA LEU A 97 -4.91 -1.18 -40.63
C LEU A 97 -4.75 0.28 -40.18
N PHE A 98 -3.97 0.50 -39.13
CA PHE A 98 -3.59 1.83 -38.63
C PHE A 98 -2.08 2.07 -38.85
N PRO A 99 -1.64 2.47 -40.06
CA PRO A 99 -0.22 2.51 -40.42
C PRO A 99 0.63 3.47 -39.57
N GLU A 100 0.00 4.49 -38.98
CA GLU A 100 0.60 5.45 -38.04
C GLU A 100 1.02 4.82 -36.71
N SER A 101 0.43 3.67 -36.36
CA SER A 101 0.76 2.91 -35.14
C SER A 101 1.97 1.97 -35.32
N TRP A 102 2.65 2.02 -36.47
CA TRP A 102 3.78 1.13 -36.78
C TRP A 102 4.94 1.29 -35.80
N ILE A 103 5.30 0.18 -35.15
CA ILE A 103 6.50 0.02 -34.33
C ILE A 103 7.46 -0.92 -35.06
N PRO A 104 8.70 -0.52 -35.39
CA PRO A 104 9.66 -1.37 -36.08
C PRO A 104 10.27 -2.47 -35.18
N PRO A 105 10.80 -3.56 -35.76
CA PRO A 105 11.54 -4.58 -35.00
C PRO A 105 12.79 -4.01 -34.33
N MET A 106 13.22 -4.63 -33.22
CA MET A 106 14.43 -4.31 -32.46
C MET A 106 15.25 -5.57 -32.14
N GLN A 107 16.48 -5.40 -31.66
CA GLN A 107 17.41 -6.50 -31.36
C GLN A 107 16.82 -7.64 -30.50
N ASN A 108 15.96 -7.30 -29.53
CA ASN A 108 15.29 -8.28 -28.65
C ASN A 108 13.80 -8.49 -28.97
N HIS A 109 13.29 -7.86 -30.03
CA HIS A 109 11.90 -7.93 -30.50
C HIS A 109 11.91 -8.11 -32.02
N PRO A 110 11.99 -9.36 -32.52
CA PRO A 110 12.33 -9.65 -33.91
C PRO A 110 11.27 -9.23 -34.93
N TYR A 111 10.09 -8.79 -34.49
CA TYR A 111 8.98 -8.39 -35.34
C TYR A 111 8.57 -6.95 -35.04
N GLY A 112 8.24 -6.19 -36.08
CA GLY A 112 7.49 -4.95 -35.93
C GLY A 112 6.00 -5.23 -35.88
N PHE A 113 5.19 -4.27 -35.43
CA PHE A 113 3.75 -4.43 -35.38
C PHE A 113 3.00 -3.12 -35.60
N MET A 114 1.72 -3.23 -35.95
CA MET A 114 0.77 -2.11 -35.96
C MET A 114 -0.58 -2.58 -35.44
N ILE A 115 -1.41 -1.63 -35.02
CA ILE A 115 -2.79 -1.84 -34.60
C ILE A 115 -3.66 -2.07 -35.84
N ALA A 116 -4.67 -2.93 -35.69
CA ALA A 116 -5.68 -3.19 -36.69
C ALA A 116 -7.05 -3.43 -36.06
N LYS A 117 -8.11 -2.96 -36.72
CA LYS A 117 -9.48 -3.38 -36.45
C LYS A 117 -9.82 -4.50 -37.41
N VAL A 118 -10.10 -5.67 -36.84
CA VAL A 118 -10.27 -6.92 -37.60
C VAL A 118 -11.69 -7.43 -37.38
N PRO A 119 -12.48 -7.66 -38.44
CA PRO A 119 -13.78 -8.30 -38.27
C PRO A 119 -13.61 -9.70 -37.68
N VAL A 120 -14.43 -10.04 -36.68
CA VAL A 120 -14.29 -11.28 -35.90
C VAL A 120 -14.31 -12.53 -36.79
N ASP A 121 -15.09 -12.52 -37.88
CA ASP A 121 -15.17 -13.63 -38.85
C ASP A 121 -13.98 -13.70 -39.82
N LYS A 122 -13.10 -12.69 -39.83
CA LYS A 122 -11.93 -12.61 -40.71
C LYS A 122 -10.62 -12.96 -40.03
N VAL A 123 -10.60 -13.24 -38.72
CA VAL A 123 -9.37 -13.53 -37.98
C VAL A 123 -8.60 -14.73 -38.55
N ASN A 124 -9.28 -15.81 -38.96
CA ASN A 124 -8.62 -16.95 -39.61
C ASN A 124 -8.03 -16.58 -40.99
N ILE A 125 -8.75 -15.78 -41.77
CA ILE A 125 -8.31 -15.32 -43.09
C ILE A 125 -7.07 -14.42 -42.94
N LEU A 126 -7.08 -13.51 -41.94
CA LEU A 126 -5.94 -12.69 -41.61
C LEU A 126 -4.72 -13.51 -41.18
N LEU A 127 -4.92 -14.52 -40.32
CA LEU A 127 -3.84 -15.40 -39.86
C LEU A 127 -3.23 -16.25 -40.99
N ALA A 128 -4.00 -16.54 -42.04
CA ALA A 128 -3.52 -17.26 -43.22
C ALA A 128 -2.64 -16.40 -44.15
N GLU A 129 -2.66 -15.06 -44.01
CA GLU A 129 -1.76 -14.19 -44.78
C GLU A 129 -0.30 -14.46 -44.43
N ASN A 130 0.53 -14.65 -45.47
CA ASN A 130 1.94 -15.00 -45.30
C ASN A 130 2.76 -13.89 -44.63
N SER A 131 2.38 -12.62 -44.85
CA SER A 131 3.07 -11.47 -44.25
C SER A 131 2.76 -11.32 -42.75
N VAL A 132 1.65 -11.88 -42.27
CA VAL A 132 1.27 -11.82 -40.85
C VAL A 132 1.99 -12.93 -40.09
N VAL A 133 2.98 -12.56 -39.26
CA VAL A 133 3.77 -13.54 -38.51
C VAL A 133 3.17 -13.86 -37.14
N LYS A 134 2.55 -12.87 -36.49
CA LYS A 134 1.82 -13.02 -35.23
C LYS A 134 0.64 -12.05 -35.14
N ILE A 135 -0.31 -12.36 -34.25
CA ILE A 135 -1.28 -11.38 -33.74
C ILE A 135 -1.24 -11.33 -32.21
N GLY A 136 -1.44 -10.13 -31.65
CA GLY A 136 -1.64 -9.89 -30.22
C GLY A 136 -2.95 -9.14 -29.95
N SER A 137 -3.42 -9.18 -28.70
CA SER A 137 -4.56 -8.37 -28.28
C SER A 137 -4.15 -6.88 -28.25
N ALA A 138 -5.01 -6.03 -28.79
CA ALA A 138 -4.92 -4.57 -28.63
C ALA A 138 -6.23 -3.97 -28.07
N GLU A 139 -7.20 -4.81 -27.68
CA GLU A 139 -8.46 -4.40 -27.09
C GLU A 139 -8.54 -4.57 -25.57
N THR A 140 -7.45 -5.04 -24.96
CA THR A 140 -7.34 -5.17 -23.51
C THR A 140 -7.50 -3.78 -22.87
N LEU A 141 -8.65 -3.57 -22.26
CA LEU A 141 -8.93 -2.40 -21.44
C LEU A 141 -8.17 -2.57 -20.10
N LEU A 142 -7.30 -1.61 -19.80
CA LEU A 142 -6.56 -1.55 -18.54
C LEU A 142 -7.23 -0.52 -17.64
N GLU A 143 -7.57 -0.91 -16.41
CA GLU A 143 -8.35 -0.08 -15.48
C GLU A 143 -7.57 0.28 -14.18
N PRO A 144 -7.97 1.35 -13.45
CA PRO A 144 -7.24 1.86 -12.28
C PRO A 144 -7.54 1.12 -10.98
N ASN A 145 -6.64 1.26 -9.98
CA ASN A 145 -6.66 0.44 -8.76
C ASN A 145 -6.72 1.14 -7.36
N ASN A 146 -6.91 2.46 -7.21
CA ASN A 146 -7.13 3.05 -5.86
C ASN A 146 -8.57 2.81 -5.32
N ASN A 147 -9.45 2.30 -6.16
CA ASN A 147 -10.73 1.64 -5.87
C ASN A 147 -10.57 0.17 -5.43
N GLN A 148 -9.37 -0.41 -5.50
CA GLN A 148 -9.13 -1.81 -5.15
C GLN A 148 -8.78 -1.99 -3.69
N GLY A 149 -8.42 -0.96 -2.93
CA GLY A 149 -8.10 -1.11 -1.51
C GLY A 149 -9.24 -1.81 -0.77
N THR A 150 -10.43 -1.20 -0.85
CA THR A 150 -11.67 -1.75 -0.28
C THR A 150 -12.14 -3.04 -0.97
N THR A 151 -11.94 -3.17 -2.27
CA THR A 151 -12.30 -4.40 -3.02
C THR A 151 -11.39 -5.60 -2.67
N SER A 152 -10.09 -5.36 -2.46
CA SER A 152 -9.09 -6.38 -2.15
C SER A 152 -9.32 -7.00 -0.78
N ILE A 153 -9.81 -6.19 0.17
CA ILE A 153 -10.27 -6.64 1.49
C ILE A 153 -11.76 -7.01 1.50
N LYS A 154 -12.42 -7.01 0.33
CA LYS A 154 -13.82 -7.40 0.11
C LYS A 154 -14.86 -6.58 0.88
N ALA A 155 -14.55 -5.34 1.26
CA ALA A 155 -15.49 -4.45 1.96
C ALA A 155 -16.76 -4.17 1.12
N ASN A 156 -16.63 -4.13 -0.21
CA ASN A 156 -17.74 -3.94 -1.14
C ASN A 156 -18.83 -5.03 -1.07
N LEU A 157 -18.46 -6.26 -0.70
CA LEU A 157 -19.44 -7.33 -0.50
C LEU A 157 -20.31 -7.04 0.72
N LEU A 158 -19.70 -6.57 1.82
CA LEU A 158 -20.39 -6.20 3.04
C LEU A 158 -21.34 -5.01 2.84
N TRP A 159 -20.95 -4.02 2.02
CA TRP A 159 -21.84 -2.90 1.68
C TRP A 159 -23.11 -3.37 0.96
N THR A 160 -23.01 -4.40 0.13
CA THR A 160 -24.14 -4.99 -0.60
C THR A 160 -25.10 -5.70 0.36
N GLU A 161 -24.59 -6.21 1.47
CA GLU A 161 -25.38 -6.76 2.58
C GLU A 161 -25.91 -5.67 3.54
N GLY A 162 -25.58 -4.40 3.29
CA GLY A 162 -26.03 -3.25 4.09
C GLY A 162 -25.08 -2.86 5.23
N TYR A 163 -23.95 -3.54 5.40
CA TYR A 163 -22.95 -3.21 6.43
C TYR A 163 -22.00 -2.12 5.93
N THR A 164 -22.29 -0.87 6.27
CA THR A 164 -21.50 0.31 5.86
C THR A 164 -20.77 1.00 7.01
N GLY A 165 -20.87 0.44 8.23
CA GLY A 165 -20.43 1.10 9.47
C GLY A 165 -21.45 2.07 10.06
N THR A 166 -22.67 2.14 9.52
CA THR A 166 -23.74 2.95 10.13
C THR A 166 -23.97 2.57 11.59
N GLY A 167 -23.96 3.59 12.46
CA GLY A 167 -24.10 3.43 13.91
C GLY A 167 -22.78 3.18 14.64
N VAL A 168 -21.65 3.10 13.93
CA VAL A 168 -20.31 2.97 14.51
C VAL A 168 -19.60 4.32 14.48
N LYS A 169 -18.98 4.69 15.59
CA LYS A 169 -18.15 5.88 15.75
C LYS A 169 -16.67 5.50 15.67
N VAL A 170 -15.99 5.99 14.64
CA VAL A 170 -14.56 5.73 14.42
C VAL A 170 -13.75 6.97 14.79
N ALA A 171 -12.83 6.81 15.75
CA ALA A 171 -11.84 7.80 16.10
C ALA A 171 -10.58 7.64 15.24
N VAL A 172 -10.30 8.66 14.42
CA VAL A 172 -9.08 8.78 13.63
C VAL A 172 -8.11 9.72 14.35
N LEU A 173 -6.97 9.18 14.78
CA LEU A 173 -5.92 9.92 15.49
C LEU A 173 -4.76 10.19 14.54
N ASP A 174 -4.62 11.43 14.07
CA ASP A 174 -3.70 11.74 12.97
C ASP A 174 -3.18 13.21 12.97
N SER A 175 -2.55 13.65 11.89
CA SER A 175 -1.79 14.90 11.74
C SER A 175 -2.63 16.15 11.42
N GLY A 176 -3.82 15.92 10.88
CA GLY A 176 -4.81 16.93 10.56
C GLY A 176 -5.78 16.48 9.48
N LEU A 177 -6.85 17.25 9.30
CA LEU A 177 -7.96 16.92 8.42
C LEU A 177 -8.33 18.10 7.54
N ASP A 178 -8.46 17.84 6.24
CA ASP A 178 -9.13 18.75 5.32
C ASP A 178 -10.65 18.66 5.55
N THR A 179 -11.22 19.73 6.09
CA THR A 179 -12.64 19.81 6.48
C THR A 179 -13.51 20.53 5.44
N GLU A 180 -12.93 21.06 4.36
CA GLU A 180 -13.61 21.98 3.41
C GLU A 180 -13.68 21.51 1.94
N PRO A 181 -14.11 20.27 1.60
CA PRO A 181 -14.49 19.99 0.21
C PRO A 181 -15.95 20.40 -0.08
N ILE A 182 -16.15 21.17 -1.16
CA ILE A 182 -17.45 21.30 -1.86
C ILE A 182 -17.95 19.88 -2.18
N ASN A 183 -19.21 19.54 -1.87
CA ASN A 183 -19.72 18.16 -1.98
C ASN A 183 -18.93 17.14 -1.13
N SER A 184 -18.64 17.53 0.12
CA SER A 184 -17.76 16.83 1.07
C SER A 184 -17.89 15.30 1.06
N ASP A 185 -16.73 14.65 1.00
CA ASP A 185 -16.60 13.20 1.04
C ASP A 185 -16.61 12.63 2.46
N LEU A 186 -16.73 13.49 3.47
CA LEU A 186 -16.74 13.14 4.89
C LEU A 186 -18.15 13.31 5.49
N PRO A 187 -18.39 12.78 6.71
CA PRO A 187 -19.59 13.09 7.48
C PRO A 187 -19.85 14.58 7.62
N THR A 188 -21.11 15.00 7.53
CA THR A 188 -21.52 16.41 7.67
C THR A 188 -21.30 16.94 9.08
N THR A 189 -21.31 16.06 10.07
CA THR A 189 -21.01 16.38 11.47
C THR A 189 -19.81 15.56 11.88
N ILE A 190 -18.76 16.25 12.30
CA ILE A 190 -17.49 15.67 12.73
C ILE A 190 -17.23 16.17 14.14
N GLU A 191 -17.11 15.24 15.09
CA GLU A 191 -16.57 15.56 16.41
C GLU A 191 -15.05 15.69 16.27
N LYS A 192 -14.45 16.79 16.74
CA LYS A 192 -13.02 17.03 16.53
C LYS A 192 -12.34 17.74 17.70
N ARG A 193 -11.08 17.39 17.94
CA ARG A 193 -10.19 18.07 18.89
C ARG A 193 -8.73 18.00 18.46
N ASP A 194 -7.95 19.02 18.81
CA ASP A 194 -6.49 19.04 18.65
C ASP A 194 -5.80 18.82 20.00
N TYR A 195 -4.96 17.78 20.06
CA TYR A 195 -4.09 17.42 21.18
C TYR A 195 -2.61 17.60 20.85
N SER A 196 -2.24 18.06 19.65
CA SER A 196 -0.84 18.15 19.19
C SER A 196 0.06 18.98 20.11
N ASN A 197 -0.52 19.90 20.88
CA ASN A 197 0.17 20.74 21.87
C ASN A 197 -0.10 20.33 23.34
N TYR A 198 -0.72 19.18 23.59
CA TYR A 198 -1.03 18.71 24.95
C TYR A 198 0.26 18.45 25.76
N PRO A 199 0.33 18.86 27.06
CA PRO A 199 -0.74 19.35 27.93
C PRO A 199 -0.95 20.87 27.91
N THR A 200 -0.22 21.60 27.07
CA THR A 200 -0.26 23.08 27.05
C THR A 200 -1.61 23.61 26.60
N SER A 201 -2.22 22.98 25.59
CA SER A 201 -3.55 23.35 25.10
C SER A 201 -4.29 22.16 24.50
N ILE A 202 -5.61 22.31 24.48
CA ILE A 202 -6.53 21.50 23.70
C ILE A 202 -7.45 22.50 22.98
N ASP A 203 -7.61 22.34 21.66
CA ASP A 203 -8.48 23.21 20.87
C ASP A 203 -9.34 22.41 19.88
N SER A 204 -10.10 23.10 19.03
CA SER A 204 -11.04 22.51 18.06
C SER A 204 -10.58 22.62 16.60
N ILE A 205 -9.38 23.15 16.34
CA ILE A 205 -8.82 23.39 15.01
C ILE A 205 -7.94 22.20 14.64
N VAL A 206 -8.44 21.36 13.75
CA VAL A 206 -7.73 20.14 13.32
C VAL A 206 -7.17 20.26 11.91
N GLU A 207 -7.40 21.37 11.25
CA GLU A 207 -6.98 21.61 9.88
C GLU A 207 -5.45 21.67 9.78
N ASN A 208 -4.87 20.81 8.94
CA ASN A 208 -3.45 20.81 8.59
C ASN A 208 -3.28 20.30 7.16
N THR A 209 -2.89 21.16 6.23
CA THR A 209 -2.92 20.87 4.79
C THR A 209 -1.54 20.68 4.18
N VAL A 210 -0.51 20.46 5.00
CA VAL A 210 0.88 20.36 4.52
C VAL A 210 1.14 19.04 3.78
N SER A 211 0.70 17.90 4.30
CA SER A 211 0.97 16.56 3.73
C SER A 211 -0.29 15.81 3.29
N GLY A 212 -1.46 16.13 3.89
CA GLY A 212 -2.72 15.44 3.62
C GLY A 212 -2.81 14.02 4.22
N HIS A 213 -1.85 13.60 5.05
CA HIS A 213 -1.80 12.25 5.62
C HIS A 213 -3.07 11.90 6.41
N GLY A 214 -3.48 12.72 7.38
CA GLY A 214 -4.69 12.45 8.16
C GLY A 214 -5.98 12.49 7.33
N THR A 215 -6.06 13.36 6.31
CA THR A 215 -7.15 13.34 5.32
C THR A 215 -7.17 12.03 4.55
N HIS A 216 -6.02 11.53 4.10
CA HIS A 216 -5.92 10.28 3.35
C HIS A 216 -6.31 9.06 4.20
N VAL A 217 -5.83 9.01 5.45
CA VAL A 217 -6.22 7.97 6.42
C VAL A 217 -7.72 8.02 6.67
N THR A 218 -8.27 9.21 6.93
CA THR A 218 -9.71 9.40 7.16
C THR A 218 -10.52 8.96 5.94
N GLY A 219 -10.11 9.34 4.73
CA GLY A 219 -10.78 8.94 3.48
C GLY A 219 -10.76 7.43 3.24
N SER A 220 -9.64 6.76 3.55
CA SER A 220 -9.52 5.29 3.42
C SER A 220 -10.51 4.54 4.32
N VAL A 221 -10.88 5.15 5.45
CA VAL A 221 -11.84 4.57 6.40
C VAL A 221 -13.27 5.03 6.10
N LEU A 222 -13.54 6.34 5.99
CA LEU A 222 -14.90 6.90 5.96
C LEU A 222 -15.26 7.68 4.69
N GLY A 223 -14.39 7.70 3.68
CA GLY A 223 -14.67 8.40 2.42
C GLY A 223 -15.99 7.92 1.81
N ARG A 224 -16.89 8.86 1.47
CA ARG A 224 -18.23 8.54 0.96
C ARG A 224 -18.25 8.19 -0.52
N GLY A 225 -17.19 8.55 -1.24
CA GLY A 225 -17.06 8.43 -2.69
C GLY A 225 -17.84 9.52 -3.46
N ASN A 226 -18.44 10.51 -2.80
CA ASN A 226 -19.24 11.58 -3.41
C ASN A 226 -18.42 12.37 -4.44
N LEU A 227 -17.19 12.74 -4.09
CA LEU A 227 -16.31 13.51 -4.99
C LEU A 227 -15.86 12.69 -6.21
N SER A 228 -15.79 11.37 -6.05
CA SER A 228 -15.46 10.43 -7.12
C SER A 228 -16.68 9.91 -7.90
N SER A 229 -17.90 10.41 -7.61
CA SER A 229 -19.15 9.91 -8.21
C SER A 229 -19.20 10.11 -9.73
N SER A 230 -18.60 11.18 -10.23
CA SER A 230 -18.50 11.46 -11.67
C SER A 230 -17.36 10.69 -12.35
N ASN A 231 -16.48 10.02 -11.59
CA ASN A 231 -15.41 9.20 -12.14
C ASN A 231 -15.96 7.81 -12.51
N THR A 232 -16.68 7.75 -13.63
CA THR A 232 -17.29 6.53 -14.17
C THR A 232 -16.26 5.53 -14.69
N ILE A 233 -15.07 6.01 -15.09
CA ILE A 233 -13.94 5.17 -15.49
C ILE A 233 -13.55 4.21 -14.35
N ASN A 234 -13.79 4.62 -13.09
CA ASN A 234 -13.49 3.81 -11.90
C ASN A 234 -14.73 3.28 -11.15
N GLY A 235 -15.92 3.33 -11.76
CA GLY A 235 -17.14 2.79 -11.16
C GLY A 235 -18.04 3.79 -10.42
N GLY A 236 -17.79 5.10 -10.53
CA GLY A 236 -18.71 6.15 -10.07
C GLY A 236 -18.92 6.17 -8.55
N GLY A 237 -17.93 6.68 -7.81
CA GLY A 237 -17.86 6.60 -6.35
C GLY A 237 -16.68 5.75 -5.85
N SER A 238 -15.65 5.69 -6.67
CA SER A 238 -14.55 4.73 -6.62
C SER A 238 -13.59 4.89 -5.46
N TYR A 239 -13.54 6.07 -4.83
CA TYR A 239 -12.66 6.36 -3.69
C TYR A 239 -13.40 6.29 -2.35
N LYS A 240 -14.41 5.42 -2.28
CA LYS A 240 -15.17 5.13 -1.07
C LYS A 240 -14.32 4.33 -0.08
N GLY A 241 -14.27 4.80 1.16
CA GLY A 241 -13.59 4.14 2.27
C GLY A 241 -14.31 2.89 2.75
N SER A 242 -13.69 2.16 3.67
CA SER A 242 -14.17 0.85 4.15
C SER A 242 -15.52 0.90 4.90
N ALA A 243 -15.75 1.96 5.66
CA ALA A 243 -16.92 2.20 6.50
C ALA A 243 -17.56 3.58 6.17
N PRO A 244 -18.12 3.74 4.96
CA PRO A 244 -18.59 5.03 4.45
C PRO A 244 -19.82 5.59 5.19
N GLY A 245 -20.50 4.75 5.98
CA GLY A 245 -21.67 5.10 6.78
C GLY A 245 -21.35 5.42 8.24
N ALA A 246 -20.09 5.28 8.68
CA ALA A 246 -19.68 5.52 10.06
C ALA A 246 -19.65 7.02 10.43
N ASN A 247 -19.69 7.29 11.74
CA ASN A 247 -19.48 8.62 12.30
C ASN A 247 -17.99 8.85 12.55
N LEU A 248 -17.52 10.08 12.30
CA LEU A 248 -16.12 10.45 12.48
C LEU A 248 -15.92 11.23 13.78
N VAL A 249 -14.97 10.76 14.59
CA VAL A 249 -14.25 11.56 15.57
C VAL A 249 -12.84 11.78 15.06
N PHE A 250 -12.43 13.02 14.83
CA PHE A 250 -11.06 13.32 14.38
C PHE A 250 -10.25 13.97 15.50
N LEU A 251 -9.23 13.26 15.97
CA LEU A 251 -8.35 13.75 17.03
C LEU A 251 -6.96 14.04 16.44
N LYS A 252 -6.62 15.31 16.30
CA LYS A 252 -5.30 15.69 15.82
C LYS A 252 -4.26 15.47 16.92
N ILE A 253 -3.21 14.70 16.64
CA ILE A 253 -2.16 14.33 17.61
C ILE A 253 -0.78 14.84 17.22
N GLY A 254 -0.62 15.31 15.98
CA GLY A 254 0.67 15.66 15.43
C GLY A 254 0.59 16.79 14.42
N ASN A 255 1.70 16.97 13.72
CA ASN A 255 1.84 17.94 12.65
C ASN A 255 2.34 17.24 11.38
N ASP A 256 1.63 17.44 10.27
CA ASP A 256 2.01 16.97 8.95
C ASP A 256 3.35 17.49 8.45
N ALA A 257 3.73 18.71 8.83
CA ALA A 257 4.99 19.32 8.39
C ALA A 257 6.23 18.56 8.88
N THR A 258 6.13 17.94 10.05
CA THR A 258 7.24 17.20 10.68
C THR A 258 6.99 15.70 10.70
N SER A 259 5.80 15.25 10.29
CA SER A 259 5.36 13.85 10.34
C SER A 259 5.56 13.23 11.74
N SER A 260 5.33 14.03 12.79
CA SER A 260 5.60 13.64 14.17
C SER A 260 4.41 13.91 15.08
N ALA A 261 4.22 13.04 16.08
CA ALA A 261 3.27 13.21 17.18
C ALA A 261 4.01 12.98 18.51
N SER A 262 3.57 13.67 19.57
CA SER A 262 4.12 13.47 20.90
C SER A 262 3.45 12.29 21.60
N LEU A 263 4.17 11.63 22.52
CA LEU A 263 3.59 10.57 23.37
C LEU A 263 2.42 11.10 24.20
N SER A 264 2.50 12.35 24.68
CA SER A 264 1.43 12.98 25.46
C SER A 264 0.16 13.16 24.63
N ALA A 265 0.28 13.61 23.38
CA ALA A 265 -0.85 13.74 22.46
C ALA A 265 -1.48 12.37 22.14
N MET A 266 -0.65 11.36 21.87
CA MET A 266 -1.12 9.99 21.63
C MET A 266 -1.89 9.43 22.84
N ILE A 267 -1.32 9.50 24.04
CA ILE A 267 -1.96 8.99 25.26
C ILE A 267 -3.30 9.71 25.52
N SER A 268 -3.31 11.05 25.51
CA SER A 268 -4.50 11.81 25.85
C SER A 268 -5.61 11.74 24.80
N SER A 269 -5.25 11.58 23.52
CA SER A 269 -6.24 11.38 22.46
C SER A 269 -6.86 9.98 22.49
N ILE A 270 -6.08 8.92 22.72
CA ILE A 270 -6.62 7.56 22.92
C ILE A 270 -7.57 7.57 24.13
N GLN A 271 -7.15 8.15 25.25
CA GLN A 271 -7.99 8.31 26.41
C GLN A 271 -9.29 9.04 26.09
N SER A 272 -9.19 10.19 25.41
CA SER A 272 -10.37 11.01 25.11
C SER A 272 -11.30 10.37 24.09
N ALA A 273 -10.77 9.58 23.14
CA ALA A 273 -11.57 8.81 22.20
C ALA A 273 -12.53 7.87 22.94
N VAL A 274 -12.05 7.22 24.00
CA VAL A 274 -12.86 6.38 24.89
C VAL A 274 -13.74 7.24 25.81
N ASP A 275 -13.15 8.03 26.70
CA ASP A 275 -13.84 8.64 27.84
C ASP A 275 -14.75 9.81 27.46
N THR A 276 -14.39 10.58 26.42
CA THR A 276 -15.14 11.79 26.05
C THR A 276 -15.97 11.60 24.79
N PHE A 277 -15.38 10.96 23.79
CA PHE A 277 -16.02 10.84 22.48
C PHE A 277 -16.81 9.55 22.33
N ASP A 278 -16.70 8.60 23.26
CA ASP A 278 -17.44 7.33 23.24
C ASP A 278 -17.27 6.63 21.87
N ALA A 279 -16.03 6.53 21.43
CA ALA A 279 -15.67 5.90 20.15
C ALA A 279 -15.74 4.37 20.26
N ASP A 280 -16.30 3.73 19.24
CA ASP A 280 -16.37 2.27 19.16
C ASP A 280 -15.06 1.66 18.65
N ILE A 281 -14.33 2.40 17.81
CA ILE A 281 -13.09 1.94 17.18
C ILE A 281 -12.09 3.10 17.13
N ILE A 282 -10.82 2.81 17.39
CA ILE A 282 -9.72 3.76 17.21
C ILE A 282 -8.81 3.27 16.08
N THR A 283 -8.43 4.19 15.18
CA THR A 283 -7.35 3.97 14.21
C THR A 283 -6.29 5.06 14.35
N MET A 284 -5.02 4.66 14.34
CA MET A 284 -3.88 5.58 14.49
C MET A 284 -2.71 5.14 13.61
N SER A 285 -2.34 5.98 12.65
CA SER A 285 -1.25 5.71 11.70
C SER A 285 0.06 6.36 12.13
N TYR A 286 0.41 6.22 13.41
CA TYR A 286 1.60 6.79 14.03
C TYR A 286 2.32 5.77 14.92
N GLY A 287 3.65 5.80 14.89
CA GLY A 287 4.47 4.94 15.72
C GLY A 287 5.97 5.12 15.45
N GLY A 288 6.79 4.43 16.25
CA GLY A 288 8.25 4.45 16.14
C GLY A 288 8.90 3.44 17.08
N TRP A 289 10.20 3.58 17.29
CA TRP A 289 10.95 2.76 18.24
C TRP A 289 11.26 3.55 19.51
N PHE A 290 10.89 2.98 20.66
CA PHE A 290 11.15 3.51 22.00
C PHE A 290 12.15 2.59 22.73
N GLU A 291 12.20 2.63 24.05
CA GLU A 291 13.24 1.95 24.83
C GLU A 291 13.20 0.42 24.68
N HIS A 292 12.07 -0.21 25.01
CA HIS A 292 12.04 -1.65 25.34
C HIS A 292 11.46 -2.57 24.27
N HIS A 293 10.60 -2.08 23.37
CA HIS A 293 10.00 -2.88 22.29
C HIS A 293 9.31 -4.19 22.75
N ASP A 294 8.75 -4.22 23.95
CA ASP A 294 8.19 -5.43 24.59
C ASP A 294 6.72 -5.26 25.04
N GLY A 295 6.04 -4.18 24.62
CA GLY A 295 4.67 -3.89 25.03
C GLY A 295 4.57 -3.11 26.33
N SER A 296 5.69 -2.76 26.97
CA SER A 296 5.67 -2.16 28.30
C SER A 296 5.55 -0.63 28.32
N SER A 297 5.59 0.05 27.18
CA SER A 297 5.61 1.52 27.16
C SER A 297 4.26 2.09 27.62
N ASN A 298 4.27 3.35 28.07
CA ASN A 298 3.05 4.03 28.52
C ASN A 298 2.00 4.19 27.41
N THR A 299 2.43 4.40 26.16
CA THR A 299 1.53 4.44 25.00
C THR A 299 0.94 3.07 24.71
N GLU A 300 1.73 2.00 24.77
CA GLU A 300 1.23 0.62 24.60
C GLU A 300 0.25 0.22 25.71
N GLN A 301 0.55 0.58 26.96
CA GLN A 301 -0.36 0.39 28.08
C GLN A 301 -1.69 1.14 27.88
N THR A 302 -1.65 2.33 27.29
CA THR A 302 -2.86 3.12 26.98
C THR A 302 -3.70 2.44 25.89
N VAL A 303 -3.06 1.79 24.92
CA VAL A 303 -3.74 0.98 23.90
C VAL A 303 -4.42 -0.25 24.52
N ASP A 304 -3.71 -0.96 25.39
CA ASP A 304 -4.27 -2.12 26.10
C ASP A 304 -5.42 -1.71 27.03
N TRP A 305 -5.34 -0.54 27.66
CA TRP A 305 -6.43 0.03 28.43
C TRP A 305 -7.65 0.33 27.55
N ALA A 306 -7.48 0.98 26.39
CA ALA A 306 -8.61 1.28 25.49
C ALA A 306 -9.32 -0.02 25.04
N TYR A 307 -8.55 -1.04 24.68
CA TYR A 307 -9.09 -2.37 24.38
C TYR A 307 -9.88 -2.96 25.55
N SER A 308 -9.38 -2.83 26.78
CA SER A 308 -10.08 -3.29 27.99
C SER A 308 -11.41 -2.57 28.25
N GLN A 309 -11.59 -1.37 27.69
CA GLN A 309 -12.87 -0.64 27.73
C GLN A 309 -13.83 -1.06 26.62
N GLY A 310 -13.48 -2.07 25.81
CA GLY A 310 -14.27 -2.55 24.68
C GLY A 310 -14.00 -1.82 23.37
N VAL A 311 -12.97 -0.97 23.31
CA VAL A 311 -12.65 -0.14 22.14
C VAL A 311 -11.40 -0.71 21.44
N PRO A 312 -11.52 -1.52 20.38
CA PRO A 312 -10.37 -2.02 19.63
C PRO A 312 -9.58 -0.89 18.96
N VAL A 313 -8.26 -1.07 18.94
CA VAL A 313 -7.32 -0.08 18.41
C VAL A 313 -6.50 -0.68 17.27
N PHE A 314 -6.61 -0.07 16.09
CA PHE A 314 -5.89 -0.45 14.88
C PHE A 314 -4.73 0.50 14.64
N MET A 315 -3.53 -0.04 14.44
CA MET A 315 -2.33 0.77 14.19
C MET A 315 -1.48 0.18 13.09
N SER A 316 -0.79 1.05 12.33
CA SER A 316 0.16 0.60 11.33
C SER A 316 1.37 -0.08 11.98
N ALA A 317 1.85 -1.17 11.39
CA ALA A 317 3.01 -1.90 11.90
C ALA A 317 4.31 -1.07 11.86
N GLY A 318 4.38 -0.06 11.00
CA GLY A 318 5.57 0.74 10.73
C GLY A 318 6.20 0.45 9.37
N ASN A 319 7.16 1.29 8.98
CA ASN A 319 7.75 1.33 7.63
C ASN A 319 9.27 1.11 7.63
N ASP A 320 9.79 0.40 8.64
CA ASP A 320 11.23 0.20 8.85
C ASP A 320 11.75 -1.17 8.35
N GLY A 321 10.87 -2.03 7.81
CA GLY A 321 11.19 -3.42 7.45
C GLY A 321 12.32 -3.61 6.44
N ASN A 322 12.56 -2.63 5.55
CA ASN A 322 13.66 -2.65 4.58
C ASN A 322 14.63 -1.46 4.71
N ARG A 323 14.56 -0.69 5.80
CA ARG A 323 15.42 0.49 5.97
C ARG A 323 16.82 0.16 6.47
N GLY A 324 17.06 -1.10 6.86
CA GLY A 324 18.34 -1.55 7.38
C GLY A 324 18.70 -0.95 8.73
N ARG A 325 17.70 -0.49 9.51
CA ARG A 325 17.89 0.28 10.75
C ARG A 325 17.91 -0.57 12.02
N HIS A 326 17.84 -1.89 11.88
CA HIS A 326 17.85 -2.84 12.98
C HIS A 326 18.86 -3.96 12.71
N TYR A 327 19.54 -4.41 13.78
CA TYR A 327 20.42 -5.58 13.80
C TYR A 327 20.12 -6.39 15.06
N SER A 328 20.09 -7.73 14.94
CA SER A 328 20.01 -8.63 16.09
C SER A 328 21.16 -9.65 16.06
N GLY A 329 21.53 -10.17 17.22
CA GLY A 329 22.60 -11.16 17.32
C GLY A 329 22.77 -11.73 18.73
N THR A 330 23.67 -12.72 18.86
CA THR A 330 24.04 -13.29 20.15
C THR A 330 25.48 -12.91 20.49
N VAL A 331 25.72 -12.47 21.72
CA VAL A 331 27.05 -12.26 22.29
C VAL A 331 27.33 -13.33 23.33
N ASN A 332 28.44 -14.04 23.17
CA ASN A 332 28.82 -15.12 24.08
C ASN A 332 29.19 -14.59 25.47
N ALA A 333 29.05 -15.45 26.47
CA ALA A 333 29.48 -15.21 27.85
C ALA A 333 30.96 -14.76 27.90
N ASN A 334 31.26 -13.75 28.72
CA ASN A 334 32.58 -13.18 28.95
C ASN A 334 33.33 -12.82 27.65
N SER A 335 32.62 -12.31 26.65
CA SER A 335 33.14 -12.04 25.30
C SER A 335 32.57 -10.76 24.71
N GLU A 336 33.06 -10.40 23.52
CA GLU A 336 32.45 -9.44 22.63
C GLU A 336 32.06 -10.09 21.28
N THR A 337 31.23 -9.41 20.50
CA THR A 337 30.88 -9.82 19.13
C THR A 337 32.03 -9.57 18.14
N ASP A 338 31.92 -10.16 16.96
CA ASP A 338 32.61 -9.65 15.78
C ASP A 338 32.15 -8.24 15.42
N PHE A 339 32.85 -7.59 14.49
CA PHE A 339 32.50 -6.25 14.01
C PHE A 339 31.17 -6.24 13.26
N ILE A 340 30.21 -5.47 13.77
CA ILE A 340 28.91 -5.22 13.16
C ILE A 340 29.03 -3.97 12.29
N GLN A 341 29.03 -4.13 10.97
CA GLN A 341 29.21 -3.00 10.06
C GLN A 341 27.95 -2.13 9.94
N VAL A 342 28.17 -0.82 10.02
CA VAL A 342 27.18 0.24 9.80
C VAL A 342 27.66 1.16 8.69
N ASN A 343 26.80 1.41 7.71
CA ASN A 343 27.04 2.31 6.60
C ASN A 343 26.25 3.62 6.80
N VAL A 344 26.90 4.73 6.48
CA VAL A 344 26.32 6.07 6.44
C VAL A 344 26.25 6.53 4.98
N ALA A 345 25.09 6.99 4.54
CA ALA A 345 24.87 7.46 3.18
C ALA A 345 24.50 8.96 3.11
N GLY A 346 25.31 9.73 2.38
CA GLY A 346 25.03 11.13 2.06
C GLY A 346 24.93 12.06 3.28
N ALA A 347 25.75 11.87 4.31
CA ALA A 347 25.79 12.77 5.45
C ALA A 347 26.11 14.22 5.01
N GLY A 348 25.38 15.18 5.55
CA GLY A 348 25.67 16.61 5.39
C GLY A 348 26.51 17.14 6.55
N THR A 349 26.88 18.42 6.46
CA THR A 349 27.59 19.11 7.54
C THR A 349 26.68 19.19 8.77
N ASN A 350 26.98 18.42 9.81
CA ASN A 350 26.30 18.44 11.11
C ASN A 350 24.84 17.96 11.13
N ASN A 351 24.48 16.97 10.31
CA ASN A 351 23.11 16.44 10.28
C ASN A 351 22.99 14.92 10.46
N THR A 352 24.11 14.22 10.61
CA THR A 352 24.15 12.75 10.72
C THR A 352 25.00 12.32 11.89
N ALA A 353 24.44 11.56 12.82
CA ALA A 353 25.16 11.01 13.96
C ALA A 353 24.92 9.50 14.07
N LEU A 354 25.83 8.81 14.75
CA LEU A 354 25.66 7.42 15.13
C LEU A 354 25.00 7.38 16.51
N PHE A 355 23.71 7.07 16.54
CA PHE A 355 22.92 7.00 17.77
C PHE A 355 22.10 5.71 17.74
N PHE A 356 22.34 4.82 18.69
CA PHE A 356 21.69 3.51 18.77
C PHE A 356 21.01 3.28 20.12
N ASN A 357 19.98 2.45 20.09
CA ASN A 357 19.40 1.78 21.25
C ASN A 357 19.87 0.32 21.26
N LEU A 358 20.60 -0.10 22.29
CA LEU A 358 20.94 -1.50 22.54
C LEU A 358 19.88 -2.09 23.48
N VAL A 359 19.25 -3.19 23.07
CA VAL A 359 18.14 -3.83 23.80
C VAL A 359 18.42 -5.32 23.98
N TRP A 360 18.13 -5.87 25.15
CA TRP A 360 18.19 -7.32 25.42
C TRP A 360 17.12 -7.68 26.46
N SER A 361 16.77 -8.97 26.57
CA SER A 361 15.85 -9.45 27.60
C SER A 361 16.46 -10.65 28.29
N ASP A 362 16.67 -10.53 29.61
CA ASP A 362 17.16 -11.63 30.44
C ASP A 362 16.36 -11.85 31.73
N GLY A 363 15.15 -11.28 31.78
CA GLY A 363 14.27 -11.38 32.91
C GLY A 363 14.78 -10.52 34.06
N SER A 364 15.02 -11.11 35.23
CA SER A 364 15.47 -10.38 36.43
C SER A 364 16.99 -10.42 36.65
N ALA A 365 17.76 -10.94 35.68
CA ALA A 365 19.18 -11.24 35.88
C ALA A 365 20.07 -10.01 35.73
N ARG A 366 19.66 -9.00 34.94
CA ARG A 366 20.35 -7.71 34.77
C ARG A 366 21.78 -7.86 34.25
N ASN A 367 22.00 -8.76 33.29
CA ASN A 367 23.30 -8.97 32.67
C ASN A 367 23.56 -7.86 31.64
N ASN A 368 24.00 -6.70 32.15
CA ASN A 368 24.21 -5.52 31.34
C ASN A 368 25.19 -5.74 30.18
N LEU A 369 24.77 -5.32 28.99
CA LEU A 369 25.60 -5.28 27.79
C LEU A 369 26.18 -3.88 27.58
N THR A 370 27.20 -3.76 26.74
CA THR A 370 27.76 -2.45 26.35
C THR A 370 28.03 -2.39 24.85
N LEU A 371 27.65 -1.29 24.21
CA LEU A 371 27.92 -1.03 22.79
C LEU A 371 29.18 -0.17 22.61
N ASN A 372 30.15 -0.68 21.85
CA ASN A 372 31.37 0.02 21.45
C ASN A 372 31.32 0.41 19.97
N TYR A 373 32.00 1.51 19.61
CA TYR A 373 31.95 2.11 18.28
C TYR A 373 33.36 2.22 17.71
N TYR A 374 33.50 1.98 16.41
CA TYR A 374 34.77 1.94 15.71
C TYR A 374 34.67 2.65 14.37
N ASN A 375 35.76 3.27 13.94
CA ASN A 375 35.86 3.86 12.60
C ASN A 375 36.14 2.81 11.52
N SER A 376 36.23 3.25 10.26
CA SER A 376 36.51 2.40 9.10
C SER A 376 37.82 1.61 9.16
N SER A 377 38.78 2.04 10.01
CA SER A 377 40.05 1.36 10.26
C SER A 377 40.02 0.46 11.49
N PHE A 378 38.83 0.13 12.02
CA PHE A 378 38.62 -0.69 13.21
C PHE A 378 39.23 -0.11 14.50
N VAL A 379 39.45 1.20 14.55
CA VAL A 379 39.95 1.89 15.75
C VAL A 379 38.77 2.32 16.61
N LEU A 380 38.83 2.00 17.91
CA LEU A 380 37.82 2.37 18.91
C LEU A 380 37.66 3.89 18.99
N LEU A 381 36.41 4.36 18.96
CA LEU A 381 36.06 5.76 19.14
C LEU A 381 35.91 6.08 20.63
N GLY A 382 36.61 7.12 21.10
CA GLY A 382 36.68 7.47 22.52
C GLY A 382 35.55 8.37 23.06
N SER A 383 34.91 9.16 22.20
CA SER A 383 33.84 10.11 22.61
C SER A 383 32.46 9.47 22.50
N ILE A 384 32.17 8.49 23.37
CA ILE A 384 30.87 7.82 23.41
C ILE A 384 30.10 8.26 24.65
N THR A 385 28.92 8.82 24.43
CA THR A 385 27.93 9.05 25.49
C THR A 385 27.09 7.80 25.64
N ARG A 386 26.90 7.34 26.88
CA ARG A 386 26.02 6.22 27.22
C ARG A 386 25.08 6.65 28.32
N GLU A 387 23.79 6.41 28.10
CA GLU A 387 22.78 6.62 29.11
C GLU A 387 22.79 5.49 30.14
N THR A 388 22.12 5.72 31.26
CA THR A 388 21.94 4.67 32.28
C THR A 388 21.07 3.55 31.70
N THR A 389 21.47 2.30 31.93
CA THR A 389 20.66 1.14 31.55
C THR A 389 19.35 1.14 32.33
N VAL A 390 18.24 1.05 31.60
CA VAL A 390 16.88 0.96 32.14
C VAL A 390 16.29 -0.43 31.88
N GLU A 391 15.24 -0.81 32.60
CA GLU A 391 14.53 -2.08 32.43
C GLU A 391 13.03 -1.84 32.50
N SER A 392 12.28 -2.54 31.65
CA SER A 392 10.83 -2.60 31.71
C SER A 392 10.34 -3.50 32.85
N PHE A 393 9.05 -3.40 33.21
CA PHE A 393 8.46 -4.36 34.15
C PHE A 393 8.35 -5.80 33.59
N ARG A 394 8.75 -6.02 32.32
CA ARG A 394 8.80 -7.35 31.67
C ARG A 394 10.21 -7.94 31.63
N GLY A 395 11.20 -7.25 32.19
CA GLY A 395 12.59 -7.73 32.21
C GLY A 395 13.30 -7.57 30.87
N THR A 396 12.97 -6.51 30.13
CA THR A 396 13.69 -6.09 28.92
C THR A 396 14.49 -4.84 29.24
N GLU A 397 15.80 -4.89 29.04
CA GLU A 397 16.69 -3.79 29.27
C GLU A 397 17.04 -3.02 28.01
N SER A 398 17.32 -1.73 28.18
CA SER A 398 17.72 -0.84 27.11
C SER A 398 18.83 0.10 27.58
N GLN A 399 19.76 0.39 26.69
CA GLN A 399 20.74 1.46 26.83
C GLN A 399 20.88 2.24 25.52
N TYR A 400 20.59 3.53 25.62
CA TYR A 400 20.91 4.50 24.58
C TYR A 400 22.39 4.86 24.61
N SER A 401 23.01 4.93 23.44
CA SER A 401 24.37 5.45 23.30
C SER A 401 24.58 6.14 21.96
N ASN A 402 25.48 7.12 21.92
CA ASN A 402 25.83 7.81 20.69
C ASN A 402 27.31 8.18 20.62
N TYR A 403 27.80 8.28 19.39
CA TYR A 403 29.05 8.98 19.13
C TYR A 403 28.82 10.48 19.33
N GLY A 404 29.66 11.10 20.16
CA GLY A 404 29.50 12.50 20.61
C GLY A 404 29.72 13.55 19.52
N PHE A 405 30.00 13.14 18.28
CA PHE A 405 30.19 14.01 17.14
C PHE A 405 29.31 13.58 15.97
N TYR A 406 28.95 14.55 15.12
CA TYR A 406 28.43 14.25 13.80
C TYR A 406 29.49 13.53 12.96
N VAL A 407 29.05 12.61 12.12
CA VAL A 407 29.93 11.94 11.16
C VAL A 407 30.35 12.91 10.05
N PRO A 408 31.53 12.71 9.43
CA PRO A 408 31.96 13.52 8.29
C PRO A 408 30.95 13.46 7.14
N SER A 409 30.94 14.52 6.32
CA SER A 409 30.05 14.60 5.16
C SER A 409 30.37 13.52 4.12
N GLY A 410 29.33 13.12 3.38
CA GLY A 410 29.41 12.07 2.37
C GLY A 410 29.05 10.69 2.92
N ASN A 411 29.66 9.67 2.31
CA ASN A 411 29.45 8.28 2.70
C ASN A 411 30.52 7.84 3.71
N GLY A 412 30.15 6.97 4.64
CA GLY A 412 31.07 6.46 5.65
C GLY A 412 30.77 5.02 6.05
N THR A 413 31.78 4.33 6.57
CA THR A 413 31.65 3.00 7.13
C THR A 413 32.19 3.02 8.56
N TYR A 414 31.41 2.44 9.47
CA TYR A 414 31.68 2.34 10.88
C TYR A 414 31.40 0.92 11.34
N TYR A 415 31.86 0.58 12.53
CA TYR A 415 31.57 -0.72 13.12
C TYR A 415 31.16 -0.59 14.57
N LEU A 416 30.36 -1.54 15.03
CA LEU A 416 29.97 -1.70 16.41
C LEU A 416 30.46 -3.04 16.96
N LYS A 417 30.64 -3.12 18.28
CA LYS A 417 30.74 -4.40 19.00
C LYS A 417 29.89 -4.36 20.26
N VAL A 418 29.21 -5.47 20.54
CA VAL A 418 28.51 -5.65 21.82
C VAL A 418 29.41 -6.46 22.75
N VAL A 419 29.59 -5.97 23.98
CA VAL A 419 30.39 -6.60 25.03
C VAL A 419 29.45 -7.19 26.07
N ASN A 420 29.69 -8.46 26.44
CA ASN A 420 28.97 -9.19 27.45
C ASN A 420 29.93 -9.65 28.57
N PRO A 421 29.92 -8.97 29.73
CA PRO A 421 30.76 -9.34 30.87
C PRO A 421 30.18 -10.49 31.70
N SER A 422 28.96 -10.95 31.41
CA SER A 422 28.30 -12.00 32.19
C SER A 422 28.77 -13.40 31.80
N ASN A 423 28.43 -14.40 32.62
CA ASN A 423 28.73 -15.80 32.37
C ASN A 423 27.66 -16.53 31.54
N VAL A 424 26.70 -15.80 30.97
CA VAL A 424 25.63 -16.35 30.12
C VAL A 424 25.66 -15.70 28.74
N ASN A 425 25.29 -16.47 27.70
CA ASN A 425 25.13 -15.91 26.35
C ASN A 425 23.88 -15.03 26.32
N GLN A 426 23.95 -13.88 25.64
CA GLN A 426 22.86 -12.92 25.56
C GLN A 426 22.46 -12.67 24.11
N PHE A 427 21.15 -12.76 23.83
CA PHE A 427 20.57 -12.28 22.58
C PHE A 427 20.24 -10.79 22.72
N PHE A 428 20.57 -10.00 21.71
CA PHE A 428 20.43 -8.55 21.74
C PHE A 428 19.96 -7.99 20.40
N HIS A 429 19.48 -6.75 20.46
CA HIS A 429 19.02 -5.95 19.34
C HIS A 429 19.70 -4.57 19.37
N ILE A 430 19.97 -4.02 18.19
CA ILE A 430 20.49 -2.66 18.02
C ILE A 430 19.57 -1.93 17.04
N TYR A 431 18.95 -0.85 17.51
CA TYR A 431 18.07 0.00 16.71
C TYR A 431 18.72 1.36 16.46
N ASP A 432 18.77 1.80 15.21
CA ASP A 432 19.15 3.17 14.86
C ASP A 432 18.09 4.16 15.34
N ARG A 433 18.56 5.21 16.02
CA ARG A 433 17.75 6.33 16.53
C ARG A 433 17.93 7.60 15.72
N TRP A 434 18.89 7.66 14.82
CA TRP A 434 19.18 8.88 14.06
C TRP A 434 18.29 9.02 12.81
N GLY A 435 18.13 7.97 12.01
CA GLY A 435 17.20 7.96 10.88
C GLY A 435 17.79 7.49 9.55
N SER A 436 17.23 8.02 8.46
CA SER A 436 17.28 7.46 7.09
C SER A 436 18.65 7.34 6.40
N ARG A 437 19.73 7.77 7.05
CA ARG A 437 21.09 7.76 6.49
C ARG A 437 21.98 6.69 7.08
N VAL A 438 21.54 6.00 8.12
CA VAL A 438 22.30 4.98 8.85
C VAL A 438 21.67 3.62 8.58
N ALA A 439 22.45 2.66 8.09
CA ALA A 439 21.98 1.31 7.82
C ALA A 439 23.04 0.25 8.15
N PHE A 440 22.64 -0.84 8.76
CA PHE A 440 23.47 -2.03 8.97
C PHE A 440 23.71 -2.75 7.64
N LEU A 441 24.93 -3.26 7.41
CA LEU A 441 25.23 -4.06 6.23
C LEU A 441 24.41 -5.37 6.22
N ASN A 442 24.35 -6.03 7.39
CA ASN A 442 23.62 -7.28 7.60
C ASN A 442 22.43 -7.02 8.53
N ALA A 443 21.54 -6.11 8.13
CA ALA A 443 20.37 -5.76 8.91
C ALA A 443 19.42 -6.96 9.08
N ASP A 444 18.75 -7.02 10.23
CA ASP A 444 17.68 -7.99 10.48
C ASP A 444 16.33 -7.34 10.15
N PRO A 445 15.58 -7.85 9.14
CA PRO A 445 14.27 -7.29 8.75
C PRO A 445 13.15 -7.61 9.77
N PHE A 446 13.36 -8.55 10.70
CA PHE A 446 12.45 -8.88 11.78
C PHE A 446 12.65 -7.96 12.99
N TYR A 447 11.75 -8.01 13.96
CA TYR A 447 11.74 -7.15 15.16
C TYR A 447 11.67 -5.64 14.85
N THR A 448 11.14 -5.29 13.68
CA THR A 448 10.99 -3.91 13.20
C THR A 448 9.61 -3.33 13.48
N ILE A 449 8.69 -4.10 14.07
CA ILE A 449 7.37 -3.63 14.53
C ILE A 449 7.51 -2.35 15.38
N GLY A 450 6.73 -1.34 15.03
CA GLY A 450 6.70 -0.07 15.72
C GLY A 450 5.84 -0.09 16.98
N GLN A 451 6.22 0.71 17.96
CA GLN A 451 5.42 1.05 19.13
C GLN A 451 4.55 2.27 18.79
N PRO A 452 3.27 2.33 19.19
CA PRO A 452 2.60 1.40 20.10
C PRO A 452 1.85 0.23 19.42
N ALA A 453 2.05 -0.03 18.12
CA ALA A 453 1.43 -1.18 17.45
C ALA A 453 1.85 -2.54 18.06
N SER A 454 3.01 -2.60 18.70
CA SER A 454 3.46 -3.76 19.47
C SER A 454 2.77 -3.98 20.83
N ALA A 455 1.78 -3.17 21.23
CA ALA A 455 0.95 -3.43 22.41
C ALA A 455 0.25 -4.80 22.32
N ASP A 456 -0.06 -5.41 23.47
CA ASP A 456 -0.57 -6.79 23.50
C ASP A 456 -1.88 -6.92 22.71
N ASN A 457 -2.82 -5.99 22.92
CA ASN A 457 -4.18 -6.04 22.38
C ASN A 457 -4.39 -5.09 21.19
N CYS A 458 -3.36 -4.40 20.72
CA CYS A 458 -3.44 -3.65 19.47
C CYS A 458 -3.66 -4.62 18.30
N ILE A 459 -4.51 -4.25 17.36
CA ILE A 459 -4.57 -4.88 16.04
C ILE A 459 -3.54 -4.17 15.17
N ALA A 460 -2.32 -4.71 15.16
CA ALA A 460 -1.22 -4.17 14.36
C ALA A 460 -1.37 -4.62 12.91
N VAL A 461 -1.37 -3.67 11.98
CA VAL A 461 -1.68 -3.93 10.57
C VAL A 461 -0.42 -3.75 9.72
N GLY A 462 0.05 -4.85 9.12
CA GLY A 462 1.12 -4.83 8.11
C GLY A 462 0.62 -4.37 6.73
N ALA A 463 1.56 -4.05 5.85
CA ALA A 463 1.26 -3.70 4.46
C ALA A 463 1.66 -4.83 3.50
N TYR A 464 0.83 -5.06 2.48
CA TYR A 464 1.09 -5.98 1.38
C TYR A 464 0.81 -5.29 0.05
N THR A 465 1.44 -5.75 -1.01
CA THR A 465 1.38 -5.09 -2.32
C THR A 465 0.37 -5.79 -3.21
N SER A 466 -0.82 -5.20 -3.33
CA SER A 466 -1.87 -5.70 -4.24
C SER A 466 -1.78 -5.13 -5.65
N SER A 467 -1.12 -3.97 -5.82
CA SER A 467 -0.89 -3.31 -7.11
C SER A 467 0.39 -2.49 -7.09
N ALA A 468 1.06 -2.38 -8.24
CA ALA A 468 2.26 -1.55 -8.43
C ALA A 468 1.98 -0.27 -9.25
N SER A 469 0.76 -0.11 -9.75
CA SER A 469 0.34 1.08 -10.51
C SER A 469 -1.13 1.42 -10.26
N TRP A 470 -1.49 2.71 -10.43
CA TRP A 470 -2.86 3.21 -10.34
C TRP A 470 -3.03 4.47 -11.21
N ILE A 471 -4.26 4.77 -11.61
CA ILE A 471 -4.60 6.08 -12.19
C ILE A 471 -4.99 7.04 -11.08
N ALA A 472 -4.37 8.21 -11.06
CA ALA A 472 -4.67 9.28 -10.13
C ALA A 472 -5.99 10.00 -10.48
N TYR A 473 -6.45 10.89 -9.59
CA TYR A 473 -7.71 11.62 -9.78
C TYR A 473 -7.74 12.50 -11.04
N ASP A 474 -6.58 12.91 -11.54
CA ASP A 474 -6.40 13.74 -12.73
C ASP A 474 -6.31 12.92 -14.04
N GLY A 475 -6.43 11.59 -13.94
CA GLY A 475 -6.31 10.68 -15.07
C GLY A 475 -4.88 10.27 -15.41
N SER A 476 -3.87 10.76 -14.67
CA SER A 476 -2.48 10.36 -14.89
C SER A 476 -2.18 8.95 -14.35
N ASN A 477 -1.36 8.17 -15.06
CA ASN A 477 -0.89 6.88 -14.58
C ASN A 477 0.30 7.06 -13.62
N GLN A 478 0.20 6.43 -12.45
CA GLN A 478 1.21 6.43 -11.41
C GLN A 478 1.74 5.00 -11.24
N ILE A 479 3.06 4.87 -11.08
CA ILE A 479 3.72 3.59 -10.84
C ILE A 479 4.55 3.71 -9.57
N TYR A 480 4.37 2.77 -8.65
CA TYR A 480 5.14 2.67 -7.42
C TYR A 480 6.05 1.45 -7.48
N THR A 481 7.22 1.66 -8.06
CA THR A 481 8.22 0.61 -8.31
C THR A 481 8.86 0.07 -7.03
N THR A 482 8.71 0.76 -5.89
CA THR A 482 9.29 0.36 -4.60
C THR A 482 8.33 -0.47 -3.74
N GLY A 483 7.12 -0.78 -4.24
CA GLY A 483 6.14 -1.61 -3.54
C GLY A 483 6.54 -3.09 -3.42
N GLY A 484 7.58 -3.54 -4.11
CA GLY A 484 7.96 -4.95 -4.11
C GLY A 484 7.01 -5.84 -4.94
N PRO A 485 7.14 -7.17 -4.81
CA PRO A 485 6.35 -8.12 -5.60
C PRO A 485 4.85 -8.03 -5.31
N LEU A 486 4.03 -8.25 -6.34
CA LEU A 486 2.58 -8.36 -6.18
C LEU A 486 2.22 -9.59 -5.32
N ASN A 487 1.21 -9.43 -4.47
CA ASN A 487 0.70 -10.42 -3.53
C ASN A 487 1.74 -10.88 -2.50
N ASP A 488 2.74 -10.06 -2.22
CA ASP A 488 3.73 -10.28 -1.18
C ASP A 488 3.70 -9.14 -0.15
N ILE A 489 4.35 -9.35 1.00
CA ILE A 489 4.54 -8.32 2.00
C ILE A 489 5.27 -7.12 1.37
N ALA A 490 4.74 -5.92 1.62
CA ALA A 490 5.38 -4.71 1.13
C ALA A 490 6.79 -4.63 1.75
N PRO A 491 7.86 -4.34 0.97
CA PRO A 491 9.23 -4.37 1.49
C PRO A 491 9.42 -3.48 2.73
N PHE A 492 8.75 -2.33 2.78
CA PHE A 492 8.83 -1.42 3.91
C PHE A 492 8.06 -1.90 5.15
N SER A 493 7.09 -2.80 5.01
CA SER A 493 6.23 -3.22 6.11
C SER A 493 7.08 -3.80 7.23
N SER A 494 7.03 -3.15 8.39
CA SER A 494 7.65 -3.62 9.61
C SER A 494 7.10 -5.00 10.00
N ARG A 495 7.95 -5.79 10.64
CA ARG A 495 7.75 -7.22 10.92
C ARG A 495 8.05 -7.48 12.39
N GLY A 496 7.28 -8.35 13.02
CA GLY A 496 7.66 -8.88 14.32
C GLY A 496 8.71 -9.99 14.23
N PRO A 497 8.79 -10.87 15.24
CA PRO A 497 8.03 -10.78 16.49
C PRO A 497 8.45 -9.55 17.31
N ARG A 498 7.72 -9.29 18.39
CA ARG A 498 8.19 -8.42 19.47
C ARG A 498 9.41 -9.04 20.15
N ILE A 499 10.23 -8.26 20.86
CA ILE A 499 11.48 -8.77 21.47
C ILE A 499 11.23 -9.92 22.45
N ASP A 500 10.10 -9.90 23.16
CA ASP A 500 9.67 -10.97 24.07
C ASP A 500 9.01 -12.18 23.36
N GLY A 501 9.00 -12.19 22.02
CA GLY A 501 8.50 -13.29 21.21
C GLY A 501 7.00 -13.21 20.84
N LEU A 502 6.25 -12.19 21.30
CA LEU A 502 4.87 -12.03 20.87
C LEU A 502 4.78 -11.78 19.35
N LEU A 503 3.95 -12.55 18.65
CA LEU A 503 3.78 -12.40 17.21
C LEU A 503 3.03 -11.11 16.87
N LYS A 504 3.65 -10.32 15.99
CA LYS A 504 3.13 -9.10 15.36
C LYS A 504 3.68 -9.00 13.93
N PRO A 505 3.08 -8.22 13.01
CA PRO A 505 1.69 -7.73 13.08
C PRO A 505 0.68 -8.87 13.19
N ASN A 506 -0.59 -8.52 13.46
CA ASN A 506 -1.72 -9.44 13.48
C ASN A 506 -2.11 -9.82 12.05
#